data_AF-A0A498BV80-F1
#
_entry.id   AF-A0A498BV80-F1
#
_cell.length_a   1.000
_cell.length_b   1.000
_cell.length_c   1.000
_cell.angle_alpha   90.00
_cell.angle_beta   90.00
_cell.angle_gamma   90.00
#
_symmetry.space_group_name_H-M   'P 1'
#
loop_
_entity.id
_entity.type
_entity.pdbx_description
1 polymer ?
#
loop_
_entity_poly.entity_id
_entity_poly.type
_entity_poly.pdbx_seq_one_letter_code
_entity_poly.pdbx_strand_id
1 'polypeptide(L)'
;MLTARTPGEAATALAAAATTDVGGVVVAGGDGTVSLALQALAGTGIPLGIIPTGTGNDLATSLGLRDLDADAAADAVLGGRVRTVDLARLTRADGSSTLYGTVLASGFDSKVNDRANRMPWPRGHARYDIAILVEFLRLGSDRYRLDLELDDGSTRVVEDDLLMATIGNGRTYGGGIPICPDADLEDGLLDAVIVRAVSRPRVLRLLPRVYRGTHRSIPEVTMLRVRAATLTARGVTAYADGEPQGPLPVRVEVVPAAIGVFAP
;
A
#
# COMPACT_ATOMS: atom_id res chain seq x y z
N MET A 1 -24.36 15.10 -0.77
CA MET A 1 -22.97 15.40 -0.37
C MET A 1 -22.87 15.26 1.15
N LEU A 2 -22.11 14.28 1.63
CA LEU A 2 -21.80 14.12 3.06
C LEU A 2 -20.45 14.77 3.32
N THR A 3 -20.36 15.63 4.33
CA THR A 3 -19.08 16.27 4.70
C THR A 3 -18.61 15.65 6.01
N ALA A 4 -17.36 15.19 6.04
CA ALA A 4 -16.71 14.69 7.24
C ALA A 4 -15.50 15.56 7.57
N ARG A 5 -15.36 15.97 8.83
CA ARG A 5 -14.24 16.76 9.35
C ARG A 5 -13.26 15.92 10.15
N THR A 6 -13.64 14.69 10.47
CA THR A 6 -12.80 13.72 11.19
C THR A 6 -12.82 12.35 10.49
N PRO A 7 -11.79 11.50 10.70
CA PRO A 7 -11.80 10.13 10.20
C PRO A 7 -13.01 9.31 10.67
N GLY A 8 -13.47 9.51 11.91
CA GLY A 8 -14.64 8.83 12.46
C GLY A 8 -15.96 9.23 11.79
N GLU A 9 -16.12 10.53 11.49
CA GLU A 9 -17.26 11.01 10.69
C GLU A 9 -17.23 10.44 9.27
N ALA A 10 -16.05 10.37 8.65
CA ALA A 10 -15.89 9.82 7.31
C ALA A 10 -16.25 8.33 7.28
N ALA A 11 -15.73 7.54 8.23
CA ALA A 11 -16.06 6.13 8.37
C ALA A 11 -17.57 5.91 8.56
N THR A 12 -18.22 6.73 9.40
CA THR A 12 -19.66 6.65 9.64
C THR A 12 -20.47 6.98 8.38
N ALA A 13 -20.09 8.03 7.66
CA ALA A 13 -20.73 8.43 6.41
C ALA A 13 -20.58 7.34 5.32
N LEU A 14 -19.39 6.74 5.21
CA LEU A 14 -19.11 5.67 4.26
C LEU A 14 -19.88 4.39 4.59
N ALA A 15 -19.94 4.01 5.87
CA ALA A 15 -20.74 2.86 6.32
C ALA A 15 -22.24 3.07 6.04
N ALA A 16 -22.75 4.29 6.20
CA ALA A 16 -24.12 4.62 5.82
C ALA A 16 -24.32 4.55 4.29
N ALA A 17 -23.37 5.07 3.50
CA ALA A 17 -23.46 5.01 2.04
C ALA A 17 -23.41 3.57 1.50
N ALA A 18 -22.67 2.69 2.15
CA ALA A 18 -22.55 1.27 1.80
C ALA A 18 -23.88 0.49 1.88
N THR A 19 -24.89 1.02 2.60
CA THR A 19 -26.22 0.40 2.72
C THR A 19 -27.30 1.14 1.94
N THR A 20 -26.93 2.17 1.18
CA THR A 20 -27.84 2.92 0.31
C THR A 20 -27.81 2.42 -1.13
N ASP A 21 -28.93 2.49 -1.81
CA ASP A 21 -29.03 2.19 -3.25
C ASP A 21 -28.49 3.38 -4.06
N VAL A 22 -27.17 3.44 -4.21
CA VAL A 22 -26.46 4.47 -4.97
C VAL A 22 -25.64 3.84 -6.08
N GLY A 23 -25.57 4.52 -7.24
CA GLY A 23 -24.77 4.06 -8.38
C GLY A 23 -23.25 4.17 -8.18
N GLY A 24 -22.79 4.78 -7.08
CA GLY A 24 -21.38 4.93 -6.75
C GLY A 24 -21.16 5.88 -5.57
N VAL A 25 -20.00 5.77 -4.94
CA VAL A 25 -19.56 6.66 -3.87
C VAL A 25 -18.27 7.36 -4.29
N VAL A 26 -18.26 8.68 -4.27
CA VAL A 26 -17.08 9.48 -4.61
C VAL A 26 -16.46 10.04 -3.35
N VAL A 27 -15.15 9.85 -3.20
CA VAL A 27 -14.37 10.46 -2.12
C VAL A 27 -13.38 11.48 -2.67
N ALA A 28 -13.31 12.64 -2.03
CA ALA A 28 -12.28 13.64 -2.27
C ALA A 28 -11.35 13.68 -1.06
N GLY A 29 -10.12 13.19 -1.22
CA GLY A 29 -9.20 13.04 -0.10
C GLY A 29 -7.86 12.44 -0.49
N GLY A 30 -7.06 12.12 0.52
CA GLY A 30 -5.82 11.37 0.38
C GLY A 30 -5.99 9.87 0.72
N ASP A 31 -4.86 9.19 0.90
CA ASP A 31 -4.80 7.73 1.12
C ASP A 31 -5.64 7.26 2.31
N GLY A 32 -5.67 8.02 3.42
CA GLY A 32 -6.49 7.67 4.58
C GLY A 32 -8.00 7.69 4.30
N THR A 33 -8.49 8.66 3.52
CA THR A 33 -9.91 8.72 3.11
C THR A 33 -10.24 7.57 2.17
N VAL A 34 -9.35 7.28 1.23
CA VAL A 34 -9.49 6.16 0.32
C VAL A 34 -9.50 4.83 1.08
N SER A 35 -8.60 4.63 2.04
CA SER A 35 -8.52 3.42 2.85
C SER A 35 -9.83 3.17 3.64
N LEU A 36 -10.42 4.21 4.22
CA LEU A 36 -11.74 4.11 4.87
C LEU A 36 -12.83 3.72 3.86
N ALA A 37 -12.80 4.25 2.64
CA ALA A 37 -13.76 3.90 1.61
C ALA A 37 -13.61 2.45 1.15
N LEU A 38 -12.37 1.94 1.03
CA LEU A 38 -12.10 0.54 0.74
C LEU A 38 -12.69 -0.38 1.83
N GLN A 39 -12.53 -0.04 3.11
CA GLN A 39 -13.12 -0.84 4.19
C GLN A 39 -14.64 -0.91 4.10
N ALA A 40 -15.28 0.20 3.75
CA ALA A 40 -16.74 0.30 3.75
C ALA A 40 -17.39 -0.30 2.49
N LEU A 41 -16.73 -0.20 1.33
CA LEU A 41 -17.34 -0.48 0.03
C LEU A 41 -16.91 -1.82 -0.58
N ALA A 42 -15.79 -2.40 -0.15
CA ALA A 42 -15.35 -3.70 -0.66
C ALA A 42 -16.45 -4.76 -0.51
N GLY A 43 -16.73 -5.49 -1.60
CA GLY A 43 -17.76 -6.52 -1.65
C GLY A 43 -19.21 -6.03 -1.69
N THR A 44 -19.47 -4.71 -1.61
CA THR A 44 -20.84 -4.17 -1.67
C THR A 44 -21.40 -4.08 -3.09
N GLY A 45 -20.51 -4.12 -4.10
CA GLY A 45 -20.86 -3.88 -5.50
C GLY A 45 -20.99 -2.39 -5.87
N ILE A 46 -20.92 -1.48 -4.89
CA ILE A 46 -20.97 -0.04 -5.11
C ILE A 46 -19.57 0.42 -5.57
N PRO A 47 -19.43 1.01 -6.77
CA PRO A 47 -18.13 1.47 -7.25
C PRO A 47 -17.65 2.74 -6.52
N LEU A 48 -16.34 2.82 -6.31
CA LEU A 48 -15.64 3.94 -5.69
C LEU A 48 -15.12 4.91 -6.74
N GLY A 49 -15.41 6.20 -6.60
CA GLY A 49 -14.75 7.28 -7.35
C GLY A 49 -13.73 7.99 -6.45
N ILE A 50 -12.55 8.31 -6.99
CA ILE A 50 -11.47 8.95 -6.24
C ILE A 50 -11.14 10.29 -6.87
N ILE A 51 -11.28 11.37 -6.10
CA ILE A 51 -10.76 12.70 -6.41
C ILE A 51 -9.49 12.90 -5.56
N PRO A 52 -8.29 12.76 -6.14
CA PRO A 52 -7.04 12.70 -5.38
C PRO A 52 -6.60 14.09 -4.91
N THR A 53 -6.94 14.47 -3.68
CA THR A 53 -6.58 15.78 -3.10
C THR A 53 -5.49 15.68 -2.03
N GLY A 54 -5.01 14.47 -1.73
CA GLY A 54 -3.91 14.22 -0.79
C GLY A 54 -2.52 14.40 -1.40
N THR A 55 -1.49 14.18 -0.58
CA THR A 55 -0.08 14.27 -1.02
C THR A 55 0.51 12.95 -1.53
N GLY A 56 0.03 11.81 -1.01
CA GLY A 56 0.51 10.47 -1.36
C GLY A 56 -0.23 9.91 -2.57
N ASN A 57 -1.55 9.70 -2.42
CA ASN A 57 -2.47 9.24 -3.46
C ASN A 57 -1.94 8.00 -4.19
N ASP A 58 -1.39 7.03 -3.45
CA ASP A 58 -0.67 5.86 -3.98
C ASP A 58 -1.63 4.93 -4.77
N LEU A 59 -2.86 4.72 -4.28
CA LEU A 59 -3.87 3.95 -5.03
C LEU A 59 -4.29 4.69 -6.31
N ALA A 60 -4.52 6.00 -6.22
CA ALA A 60 -4.85 6.83 -7.39
C ALA A 60 -3.72 6.84 -8.42
N THR A 61 -2.46 6.76 -7.98
CA THR A 61 -1.29 6.60 -8.85
C THR A 61 -1.37 5.30 -9.65
N SER A 62 -1.67 4.19 -8.97
CA SER A 62 -1.79 2.87 -9.60
C SER A 62 -2.98 2.78 -10.58
N LEU A 63 -3.99 3.63 -10.39
CA LEU A 63 -5.17 3.73 -11.25
C LEU A 63 -5.05 4.76 -12.39
N GLY A 64 -3.93 5.49 -12.48
CA GLY A 64 -3.75 6.55 -13.48
C GLY A 64 -4.51 7.85 -13.19
N LEU A 65 -4.98 8.03 -11.96
CA LEU A 65 -5.78 9.18 -11.52
C LEU A 65 -4.94 10.30 -10.89
N ARG A 66 -3.72 10.01 -10.40
CA ARG A 66 -2.92 10.96 -9.61
C ARG A 66 -2.66 12.30 -10.30
N ASP A 67 -2.37 12.28 -11.60
CA ASP A 67 -1.99 13.49 -12.34
C ASP A 67 -3.21 14.25 -12.87
N LEU A 68 -4.42 13.79 -12.58
CA LEU A 68 -5.67 14.48 -12.91
C LEU A 68 -5.94 15.57 -11.87
N ASP A 69 -6.42 16.71 -12.34
CA ASP A 69 -7.06 17.67 -11.45
C ASP A 69 -8.43 17.18 -11.00
N ALA A 70 -9.06 17.92 -10.09
CA ALA A 70 -10.33 17.51 -9.50
C ALA A 70 -11.46 17.39 -10.54
N ASP A 71 -11.46 18.25 -11.56
CA ASP A 71 -12.47 18.25 -12.62
C ASP A 71 -12.28 17.04 -13.53
N ALA A 72 -11.05 16.76 -13.96
CA ALA A 72 -10.73 15.58 -14.77
C ALA A 72 -10.99 14.26 -14.02
N ALA A 73 -10.73 14.22 -12.71
CA ALA A 73 -11.09 13.06 -11.87
C ALA A 73 -12.62 12.90 -11.75
N ALA A 74 -13.37 14.00 -11.66
CA ALA A 74 -14.83 13.96 -11.68
C ALA A 74 -15.36 13.50 -13.05
N ASP A 75 -14.77 13.95 -14.15
CA ASP A 75 -15.10 13.50 -15.50
C ASP A 75 -14.85 11.99 -15.68
N ALA A 76 -13.78 11.45 -15.11
CA ALA A 76 -13.53 10.00 -15.12
C ALA A 76 -14.63 9.22 -14.38
N VAL A 77 -15.14 9.75 -13.27
CA VAL A 77 -16.30 9.17 -12.57
C VAL A 77 -17.57 9.28 -13.41
N LEU A 78 -17.85 10.45 -13.97
CA LEU A 78 -19.05 10.69 -14.79
C LEU A 78 -19.05 9.89 -16.09
N GLY A 79 -17.87 9.57 -16.63
CA GLY A 79 -17.69 8.67 -17.77
C GLY A 79 -18.15 7.23 -17.49
N GLY A 80 -18.28 6.84 -16.22
CA GLY A 80 -18.92 5.58 -15.82
C GLY A 80 -18.10 4.32 -16.09
N ARG A 81 -16.84 4.43 -16.53
CA ARG A 81 -15.96 3.29 -16.73
C ARG A 81 -15.48 2.77 -15.37
N VAL A 82 -15.84 1.52 -15.07
CA VAL A 82 -15.47 0.85 -13.82
C VAL A 82 -14.40 -0.20 -14.12
N ARG A 83 -13.28 -0.11 -13.41
CA ARG A 83 -12.25 -1.15 -13.32
C ARG A 83 -12.51 -1.98 -12.06
N THR A 84 -12.43 -3.30 -12.17
CA THR A 84 -12.60 -4.17 -11.01
C THR A 84 -11.21 -4.47 -10.45
N VAL A 85 -10.96 -4.08 -9.21
CA VAL A 85 -9.64 -4.21 -8.58
C VAL A 85 -9.67 -5.14 -7.38
N ASP A 86 -8.56 -5.83 -7.22
CA ASP A 86 -8.23 -6.66 -6.09
C ASP A 86 -7.85 -5.79 -4.88
N LEU A 87 -8.02 -6.36 -3.70
CA LEU A 87 -7.52 -5.80 -2.45
C LEU A 87 -6.73 -6.87 -1.71
N ALA A 88 -5.86 -6.45 -0.80
CA ALA A 88 -5.18 -7.37 0.09
C ALA A 88 -5.86 -7.38 1.46
N ARG A 89 -6.20 -8.58 1.96
CA ARG A 89 -6.68 -8.80 3.33
C ARG A 89 -5.51 -9.12 4.23
N LEU A 90 -5.32 -8.28 5.25
CA LEU A 90 -4.37 -8.50 6.32
C LEU A 90 -5.13 -9.05 7.54
N THR A 91 -4.73 -10.23 8.02
CA THR A 91 -5.22 -10.86 9.24
C THR A 91 -4.12 -10.86 10.30
N ARG A 92 -4.43 -10.31 11.47
CA ARG A 92 -3.52 -10.21 12.61
C ARG A 92 -3.59 -11.46 13.48
N ALA A 93 -2.64 -11.60 14.41
CA ALA A 93 -2.59 -12.72 15.35
C ALA A 93 -3.84 -12.86 16.25
N ASP A 94 -4.55 -11.76 16.50
CA ASP A 94 -5.81 -11.75 17.28
C ASP A 94 -7.05 -12.13 16.44
N GLY A 95 -6.87 -12.45 15.15
CA GLY A 95 -7.94 -12.78 14.21
C GLY A 95 -8.65 -11.57 13.61
N SER A 96 -8.34 -10.34 14.05
CA SER A 96 -8.86 -9.14 13.40
C SER A 96 -8.27 -9.01 11.99
N SER A 97 -9.06 -8.48 11.06
CA SER A 97 -8.60 -8.24 9.70
C SER A 97 -8.91 -6.84 9.21
N THR A 98 -8.12 -6.37 8.24
CA THR A 98 -8.34 -5.12 7.50
C THR A 98 -8.03 -5.35 6.03
N LEU A 99 -8.67 -4.60 5.16
CA LEU A 99 -8.28 -4.55 3.74
C LEU A 99 -7.26 -3.43 3.53
N TYR A 100 -6.44 -3.53 2.50
CA TYR A 100 -5.61 -2.43 2.02
C TYR A 100 -5.48 -2.49 0.49
N GLY A 101 -5.30 -1.34 -0.14
CA GLY A 101 -5.27 -1.22 -1.61
C GLY A 101 -3.86 -1.09 -2.20
N THR A 102 -2.89 -0.64 -1.41
CA THR A 102 -1.52 -0.34 -1.88
C THR A 102 -0.53 -1.40 -1.42
N VAL A 103 0.31 -1.10 -0.43
CA VAL A 103 1.42 -1.95 -0.02
C VAL A 103 1.44 -2.09 1.49
N LEU A 104 1.63 -3.32 1.95
CA LEU A 104 2.12 -3.63 3.28
C LEU A 104 3.65 -3.60 3.30
N ALA A 105 4.22 -2.88 4.26
CA ALA A 105 5.65 -2.89 4.54
C ALA A 105 5.93 -3.33 5.98
N SER A 106 6.99 -4.13 6.15
CA SER A 106 7.54 -4.55 7.44
C SER A 106 9.05 -4.34 7.47
N GLY A 107 9.58 -4.06 8.65
CA GLY A 107 10.99 -3.68 8.84
C GLY A 107 11.23 -2.21 8.54
N PHE A 108 10.45 -1.61 7.63
CA PHE A 108 10.43 -0.17 7.36
C PHE A 108 9.56 0.55 8.39
N ASP A 109 10.17 1.07 9.46
CA ASP A 109 9.48 1.80 10.53
C ASP A 109 8.84 3.08 9.95
N SER A 110 7.52 3.26 10.05
CA SER A 110 6.84 4.45 9.51
C SER A 110 7.14 5.75 10.27
N LYS A 111 8.13 5.75 11.18
CA LYS A 111 8.77 6.96 11.75
C LYS A 111 9.21 7.97 10.70
N VAL A 112 9.25 7.61 9.42
CA VAL A 112 9.37 8.52 8.28
C VAL A 112 8.35 9.67 8.35
N ASN A 113 7.06 9.41 8.58
CA ASN A 113 6.05 10.47 8.53
C ASN A 113 6.18 11.44 9.70
N ASP A 114 6.36 10.91 10.91
CA ASP A 114 6.66 11.69 12.12
C ASP A 114 7.98 12.46 12.03
N ARG A 115 8.99 11.91 11.36
CA ARG A 115 10.30 12.54 11.20
C ARG A 115 10.31 13.59 10.09
N ALA A 116 9.67 13.32 8.95
CA ALA A 116 9.48 14.27 7.87
C ALA A 116 8.77 15.54 8.38
N ASN A 117 7.77 15.37 9.24
CA ASN A 117 7.06 16.48 9.89
C ASN A 117 7.90 17.23 10.94
N ARG A 118 8.95 16.60 11.50
CA ARG A 118 9.88 17.23 12.46
C ARG A 118 11.15 17.81 11.81
N MET A 119 11.38 17.61 10.51
CA MET A 119 12.55 18.13 9.81
C MET A 119 12.35 19.61 9.42
N PRO A 120 13.21 20.53 9.90
CA PRO A 120 13.07 21.95 9.59
C PRO A 120 13.49 22.30 8.14
N TRP A 121 14.21 21.40 7.47
CA TRP A 121 14.74 21.57 6.11
C TRP A 121 15.11 20.20 5.50
N PRO A 122 14.98 19.97 4.17
CA PRO A 122 14.46 20.87 3.14
C PRO A 122 12.92 20.96 3.12
N ARG A 123 12.37 21.85 2.28
CA ARG A 123 10.91 22.05 2.09
C ARG A 123 10.39 21.22 0.91
N GLY A 124 9.10 20.88 0.91
CA GLY A 124 8.44 20.16 -0.20
C GLY A 124 8.75 18.66 -0.24
N HIS A 125 8.54 18.00 -1.39
CA HIS A 125 8.69 16.54 -1.56
C HIS A 125 10.06 15.99 -1.13
N ALA A 126 11.14 16.77 -1.30
CA ALA A 126 12.49 16.40 -0.89
C ALA A 126 12.65 16.06 0.60
N ARG A 127 11.75 16.55 1.48
CA ARG A 127 11.76 16.20 2.91
C ARG A 127 11.35 14.75 3.15
N TYR A 128 10.41 14.25 2.33
CA TYR A 128 9.93 12.87 2.41
C TYR A 128 10.98 11.92 1.87
N ASP A 129 11.61 12.24 0.73
CA ASP A 129 12.72 11.46 0.18
C ASP A 129 13.88 11.30 1.17
N ILE A 130 14.19 12.37 1.92
CA ILE A 130 15.24 12.34 2.94
C ILE A 130 14.80 11.58 4.19
N ALA A 131 13.56 11.74 4.66
CA ALA A 131 13.07 10.97 5.80
C ALA A 131 13.05 9.47 5.49
N ILE A 132 12.60 9.10 4.28
CA ILE A 132 12.63 7.74 3.76
C ILE A 132 14.07 7.23 3.70
N LEU A 133 15.00 8.03 3.16
CA LEU A 133 16.42 7.69 3.11
C LEU A 133 17.03 7.51 4.51
N VAL A 134 16.75 8.40 5.45
CA VAL A 134 17.26 8.31 6.83
C VAL A 134 16.75 7.05 7.51
N GLU A 135 15.49 6.69 7.29
CA GLU A 135 14.94 5.47 7.85
C GLU A 135 15.57 4.24 7.21
N PHE A 136 15.68 4.21 5.88
CA PHE A 136 16.42 3.16 5.14
C PHE A 136 17.83 2.92 5.68
N LEU A 137 18.54 3.96 6.12
CA LEU A 137 19.88 3.84 6.69
C LEU A 137 19.91 3.38 8.15
N ARG A 138 18.81 3.56 8.87
CA ARG A 138 18.65 3.14 10.26
C ARG A 138 18.11 1.73 10.40
N LEU A 139 17.52 1.19 9.34
CA LEU A 139 17.08 -0.19 9.27
C LEU A 139 18.21 -1.13 9.70
N GLY A 140 17.92 -1.88 10.77
CA GLY A 140 18.64 -3.10 11.08
C GLY A 140 18.13 -4.22 10.18
N SER A 141 18.85 -5.34 10.19
CA SER A 141 18.29 -6.59 9.69
C SER A 141 17.68 -7.35 10.86
N ASP A 142 16.44 -7.79 10.71
CA ASP A 142 15.79 -8.69 11.66
C ASP A 142 15.66 -10.08 11.05
N ARG A 143 15.57 -11.11 11.92
CA ARG A 143 15.33 -12.48 11.46
C ARG A 143 13.85 -12.63 11.09
N TYR A 144 13.57 -12.85 9.81
CA TYR A 144 12.24 -13.13 9.30
C TYR A 144 12.05 -14.61 9.01
N ARG A 145 10.80 -15.04 9.13
CA ARG A 145 10.25 -16.20 8.47
C ARG A 145 9.07 -15.75 7.62
N LEU A 146 9.12 -16.05 6.32
CA LEU A 146 8.07 -15.78 5.36
C LEU A 146 7.56 -17.11 4.83
N ASP A 147 6.28 -17.40 5.05
CA ASP A 147 5.60 -18.54 4.45
C ASP A 147 4.75 -18.01 3.28
N LEU A 148 5.14 -18.34 2.05
CA LEU A 148 4.57 -17.77 0.81
C LEU A 148 3.81 -18.85 0.03
N GLU A 149 2.62 -18.50 -0.44
CA GLU A 149 1.85 -19.29 -1.42
C GLU A 149 1.99 -18.59 -2.78
N LEU A 150 2.74 -19.20 -3.70
CA LEU A 150 3.10 -18.61 -4.99
C LEU A 150 1.93 -18.65 -5.99
N ASP A 151 2.07 -17.93 -7.08
CA ASP A 151 1.09 -17.85 -8.17
C ASP A 151 0.81 -19.21 -8.84
N ASP A 152 1.83 -20.07 -8.95
CA ASP A 152 1.78 -21.44 -9.46
C ASP A 152 1.17 -22.47 -8.46
N GLY A 153 0.78 -22.02 -7.27
CA GLY A 153 0.21 -22.85 -6.21
C GLY A 153 1.24 -23.61 -5.36
N SER A 154 2.53 -23.49 -5.66
CA SER A 154 3.59 -24.01 -4.80
C SER A 154 3.76 -23.15 -3.54
N THR A 155 4.33 -23.73 -2.49
CA THR A 155 4.66 -23.00 -1.27
C THR A 155 6.17 -22.82 -1.14
N ARG A 156 6.58 -21.66 -0.63
CA ARG A 156 7.98 -21.33 -0.40
C ARG A 156 8.14 -20.73 0.99
N VAL A 157 9.09 -21.27 1.74
CA VAL A 157 9.50 -20.69 3.02
C VAL A 157 10.82 -19.96 2.84
N VAL A 158 10.89 -18.71 3.30
CA VAL A 158 12.12 -17.92 3.37
C VAL A 158 12.42 -17.62 4.82
N GLU A 159 13.53 -18.14 5.35
CA GLU A 159 14.03 -17.82 6.67
C GLU A 159 15.40 -17.16 6.55
N ASP A 160 15.48 -15.86 6.83
CA ASP A 160 16.70 -15.08 6.63
C ASP A 160 16.71 -13.79 7.44
N ASP A 161 17.88 -13.15 7.48
CA ASP A 161 18.03 -11.80 8.02
C ASP A 161 17.67 -10.80 6.92
N LEU A 162 16.54 -10.11 7.08
CA LEU A 162 16.00 -9.19 6.09
C LEU A 162 16.04 -7.76 6.62
N LEU A 163 16.33 -6.83 5.70
CA LEU A 163 16.17 -5.41 5.92
C LEU A 163 14.67 -5.03 5.93
N MET A 164 13.92 -5.62 5.00
CA MET A 164 12.48 -5.41 4.87
C MET A 164 11.83 -6.54 4.07
N ALA A 165 10.55 -6.74 4.33
CA ALA A 165 9.65 -7.54 3.49
C ALA A 165 8.37 -6.74 3.25
N THR A 166 7.94 -6.65 1.99
CA THR A 166 6.70 -5.97 1.60
C THR A 166 5.80 -6.91 0.81
N ILE A 167 4.50 -6.71 0.93
CA ILE A 167 3.47 -7.37 0.11
C ILE A 167 2.65 -6.25 -0.54
N GLY A 168 2.70 -6.15 -1.86
CA GLY A 168 2.04 -5.11 -2.63
C GLY A 168 0.86 -5.63 -3.43
N ASN A 169 -0.27 -4.96 -3.31
CA ASN A 169 -1.37 -4.99 -4.28
C ASN A 169 -1.19 -3.87 -5.31
N GLY A 170 -0.78 -2.69 -4.84
CA GLY A 170 -0.43 -1.54 -5.67
C GLY A 170 1.06 -1.43 -5.94
N ARG A 171 1.41 -0.60 -6.93
CA ARG A 171 2.81 -0.47 -7.40
C ARG A 171 3.69 0.35 -6.48
N THR A 172 3.09 1.36 -5.84
CA THR A 172 3.82 2.39 -5.13
C THR A 172 3.55 2.39 -3.64
N TYR A 173 4.53 2.87 -2.88
CA TYR A 173 4.44 3.07 -1.45
C TYR A 173 5.03 4.42 -1.07
N GLY A 174 4.44 5.09 -0.08
CA GLY A 174 5.05 6.24 0.59
C GLY A 174 5.19 7.47 -0.31
N GLY A 175 4.20 7.72 -1.17
CA GLY A 175 4.19 8.89 -2.04
C GLY A 175 4.85 8.65 -3.41
N GLY A 176 4.69 7.45 -3.96
CA GLY A 176 5.08 7.15 -5.34
C GLY A 176 6.38 6.34 -5.50
N ILE A 177 6.99 5.81 -4.44
CA ILE A 177 8.15 4.92 -4.59
C ILE A 177 7.68 3.60 -5.18
N PRO A 178 8.14 3.19 -6.38
CA PRO A 178 7.65 2.00 -7.07
C PRO A 178 8.28 0.75 -6.45
N ILE A 179 7.92 0.41 -5.21
CA ILE A 179 8.49 -0.71 -4.47
C ILE A 179 8.12 -2.06 -5.11
N CYS A 180 6.90 -2.17 -5.63
CA CYS A 180 6.39 -3.32 -6.39
C CYS A 180 6.09 -2.89 -7.84
N PRO A 181 7.12 -2.62 -8.67
CA PRO A 181 6.92 -1.99 -9.98
C PRO A 181 6.08 -2.81 -10.96
N ASP A 182 5.98 -4.12 -10.74
CA ASP A 182 5.29 -5.09 -11.58
C ASP A 182 3.90 -5.49 -11.03
N ALA A 183 3.46 -4.87 -9.92
CA ALA A 183 2.15 -5.14 -9.33
C ALA A 183 1.02 -4.68 -10.25
N ASP A 184 0.01 -5.54 -10.35
CA ASP A 184 -1.23 -5.29 -11.08
C ASP A 184 -2.39 -5.40 -10.11
N LEU A 185 -3.32 -4.45 -10.20
CA LEU A 185 -4.49 -4.41 -9.32
C LEU A 185 -5.58 -5.40 -9.77
N GLU A 186 -5.42 -6.09 -10.89
CA GLU A 186 -6.49 -6.89 -11.53
C GLU A 186 -6.10 -8.34 -11.84
N ASP A 187 -4.89 -8.78 -11.45
CA ASP A 187 -4.35 -10.09 -11.85
C ASP A 187 -4.62 -11.23 -10.85
N GLY A 188 -5.28 -10.93 -9.73
CA GLY A 188 -5.59 -11.88 -8.67
C GLY A 188 -4.36 -12.32 -7.89
N LEU A 189 -3.28 -11.54 -7.88
CA LEU A 189 -2.02 -11.82 -7.20
C LEU A 189 -1.55 -10.60 -6.37
N LEU A 190 -0.54 -10.83 -5.55
CA LEU A 190 0.20 -9.82 -4.81
C LEU A 190 1.68 -9.96 -5.11
N ASP A 191 2.44 -8.87 -4.96
CA ASP A 191 3.89 -8.86 -5.15
C ASP A 191 4.62 -8.82 -3.80
N ALA A 192 5.32 -9.90 -3.50
CA ALA A 192 6.22 -10.00 -2.36
C ALA A 192 7.62 -9.49 -2.75
N VAL A 193 8.09 -8.42 -2.10
CA VAL A 193 9.45 -7.90 -2.26
C VAL A 193 10.24 -8.12 -0.97
N ILE A 194 11.30 -8.89 -1.10
CA ILE A 194 12.16 -9.33 0.00
C ILE A 194 13.52 -8.69 -0.20
N VAL A 195 13.97 -7.92 0.78
CA VAL A 195 15.29 -7.27 0.75
C VAL A 195 16.16 -7.88 1.84
N ARG A 196 17.15 -8.66 1.44
CA ARG A 196 18.12 -9.29 2.34
C ARG A 196 19.00 -8.23 3.02
N ALA A 197 19.59 -8.59 4.15
CA ALA A 197 20.54 -7.74 4.86
C ALA A 197 21.64 -7.21 3.93
N VAL A 198 21.84 -5.90 3.94
CA VAL A 198 22.84 -5.18 3.15
C VAL A 198 23.56 -4.17 4.02
N SER A 199 24.86 -3.99 3.78
CA SER A 199 25.61 -2.92 4.45
C SER A 199 25.01 -1.54 4.11
N ARG A 200 24.99 -0.62 5.08
CA ARG A 200 24.46 0.74 4.90
C ARG A 200 25.03 1.49 3.68
N PRO A 201 26.35 1.43 3.36
CA PRO A 201 26.87 2.06 2.15
C PRO A 201 26.32 1.45 0.86
N ARG A 202 25.98 0.16 0.88
CA ARG A 202 25.36 -0.53 -0.26
C ARG A 202 23.93 -0.06 -0.45
N VAL A 203 23.14 0.11 0.63
CA VAL A 203 21.79 0.70 0.55
C VAL A 203 21.81 2.05 -0.18
N LEU A 204 22.72 2.95 0.21
CA LEU A 204 22.87 4.27 -0.44
C LEU A 204 23.12 4.18 -1.94
N ARG A 205 23.95 3.22 -2.37
CA ARG A 205 24.26 3.02 -3.79
C ARG A 205 23.09 2.44 -4.58
N LEU A 206 22.22 1.68 -3.93
CA LEU A 206 21.10 0.99 -4.55
C LEU A 206 19.81 1.83 -4.57
N LEU A 207 19.70 2.83 -3.70
CA LEU A 207 18.52 3.68 -3.57
C LEU A 207 18.06 4.32 -4.89
N PRO A 208 18.93 4.88 -5.76
CA PRO A 208 18.48 5.43 -7.03
C PRO A 208 17.81 4.40 -7.95
N ARG A 209 18.16 3.11 -7.81
CA ARG A 209 17.51 2.05 -8.58
C ARG A 209 16.10 1.76 -8.07
N VAL A 210 15.87 1.88 -6.77
CA VAL A 210 14.54 1.73 -6.14
C VAL A 210 13.60 2.84 -6.61
N TYR A 211 14.03 4.11 -6.57
CA TYR A 211 13.24 5.23 -7.09
C TYR A 211 12.95 5.14 -8.60
N ARG A 212 13.78 4.41 -9.36
CA ARG A 212 13.56 4.13 -10.79
C ARG A 212 12.76 2.85 -11.04
N GLY A 213 12.41 2.07 -10.01
CA GLY A 213 11.76 0.76 -10.17
C GLY A 213 12.64 -0.31 -10.82
N THR A 214 13.96 -0.13 -10.83
CA THR A 214 14.94 -1.02 -11.49
C THR A 214 15.66 -1.95 -10.51
N HIS A 215 15.20 -2.01 -9.25
CA HIS A 215 15.77 -2.83 -8.19
C HIS A 215 15.57 -4.34 -8.39
N ARG A 216 14.77 -4.77 -9.38
CA ARG A 216 14.61 -6.19 -9.76
C ARG A 216 15.92 -6.92 -10.05
N SER A 217 16.94 -6.21 -10.55
CA SER A 217 18.22 -6.79 -10.94
C SER A 217 19.25 -6.77 -9.82
N ILE A 218 18.86 -6.34 -8.62
CA ILE A 218 19.75 -6.27 -7.46
C ILE A 218 19.79 -7.67 -6.81
N PRO A 219 20.97 -8.26 -6.58
CA PRO A 219 21.07 -9.62 -6.02
C PRO A 219 20.39 -9.79 -4.66
N GLU A 220 20.33 -8.73 -3.85
CA GLU A 220 19.73 -8.75 -2.53
C GLU A 220 18.21 -8.54 -2.52
N VAL A 221 17.62 -8.25 -3.68
CA VAL A 221 16.18 -8.05 -3.84
C VAL A 221 15.61 -9.28 -4.53
N THR A 222 14.65 -9.92 -3.88
CA THR A 222 13.85 -10.99 -4.47
C THR A 222 12.42 -10.49 -4.62
N MET A 223 11.85 -10.59 -5.82
CA MET A 223 10.46 -10.27 -6.12
C MET A 223 9.74 -11.56 -6.51
N LEU A 224 8.60 -11.83 -5.89
CA LEU A 224 7.79 -13.03 -6.12
C LEU A 224 6.33 -12.63 -6.22
N ARG A 225 5.58 -13.27 -7.11
CA ARG A 225 4.12 -13.19 -7.12
C ARG A 225 3.54 -14.23 -6.17
N VAL A 226 2.59 -13.82 -5.36
CA VAL A 226 2.02 -14.64 -4.29
C VAL A 226 0.50 -14.44 -4.21
N ARG A 227 -0.22 -15.49 -3.84
CA ARG A 227 -1.66 -15.42 -3.48
C ARG A 227 -1.84 -15.09 -2.00
N ALA A 228 -0.91 -15.57 -1.18
CA ALA A 228 -0.88 -15.28 0.24
C ALA A 228 0.55 -15.31 0.78
N ALA A 229 0.79 -14.57 1.85
CA ALA A 229 2.06 -14.50 2.54
C ALA A 229 1.83 -14.33 4.04
N THR A 230 2.49 -15.16 4.86
CA THR A 230 2.57 -14.96 6.31
C THR A 230 3.94 -14.40 6.64
N LEU A 231 3.97 -13.22 7.26
CA LEU A 231 5.20 -12.54 7.68
C LEU A 231 5.37 -12.71 9.18
N THR A 232 6.51 -13.25 9.61
CA THR A 232 6.86 -13.42 11.02
C THR A 232 8.24 -12.83 11.30
N ALA A 233 8.34 -11.89 12.24
CA ALA A 233 9.60 -11.45 12.83
C ALA A 233 9.35 -10.88 14.23
N ARG A 234 10.37 -10.90 15.10
CA ARG A 234 10.25 -10.38 16.48
C ARG A 234 10.50 -8.88 16.50
N GLY A 235 9.63 -8.13 17.18
CA GLY A 235 9.81 -6.68 17.38
C GLY A 235 9.57 -5.82 16.14
N VAL A 236 9.07 -6.41 15.06
CA VAL A 236 8.74 -5.72 13.81
C VAL A 236 7.25 -5.40 13.76
N THR A 237 6.93 -4.17 13.40
CA THR A 237 5.56 -3.70 13.15
C THR A 237 5.26 -3.69 11.66
N ALA A 238 4.08 -4.18 11.27
CA ALA A 238 3.56 -4.06 9.92
C ALA A 238 2.83 -2.72 9.74
N TYR A 239 3.00 -2.12 8.56
CA TYR A 239 2.27 -0.95 8.10
C TYR A 239 1.60 -1.27 6.78
N ALA A 240 0.34 -0.89 6.59
CA ALA A 240 -0.38 -1.07 5.32
C ALA A 240 -1.15 0.21 4.98
N ASP A 241 -1.13 0.62 3.72
CA ASP A 241 -1.66 1.92 3.25
C ASP A 241 -1.12 3.12 4.07
N GLY A 242 0.09 2.99 4.62
CA GLY A 242 0.71 4.01 5.47
C GLY A 242 0.27 4.01 6.94
N GLU A 243 -0.67 3.16 7.34
CA GLU A 243 -1.21 3.08 8.71
C GLU A 243 -0.63 1.88 9.50
N PRO A 244 -0.37 2.02 10.82
CA PRO A 244 0.13 0.93 11.66
C PRO A 244 -0.88 -0.20 11.78
N GLN A 245 -0.42 -1.43 11.54
CA GLN A 245 -1.24 -2.64 11.61
C GLN A 245 -0.91 -3.53 12.81
N GLY A 246 0.10 -3.18 13.60
CA GLY A 246 0.53 -3.93 14.78
C GLY A 246 1.75 -4.83 14.52
N PRO A 247 2.19 -5.58 15.54
CA PRO A 247 3.38 -6.43 15.43
C PRO A 247 3.12 -7.65 14.54
N LEU A 248 4.19 -8.15 13.91
CA LEU A 248 4.18 -9.48 13.29
C LEU A 248 3.99 -10.57 14.39
N PRO A 249 3.33 -11.71 14.08
CA PRO A 249 2.98 -12.17 12.74
C PRO A 249 1.68 -11.58 12.17
N VAL A 250 1.65 -11.42 10.85
CA VAL A 250 0.43 -11.13 10.08
C VAL A 250 0.36 -12.03 8.85
N ARG A 251 -0.85 -12.41 8.46
CA ARG A 251 -1.12 -13.09 7.18
C ARG A 251 -1.75 -12.11 6.22
N VAL A 252 -1.28 -12.10 4.98
CA VAL A 252 -1.84 -11.32 3.89
C VAL A 252 -2.31 -12.27 2.82
N GLU A 253 -3.51 -12.03 2.27
CA GLU A 253 -4.07 -12.79 1.15
C GLU A 253 -4.77 -11.86 0.17
N VAL A 254 -4.71 -12.19 -1.11
CA VAL A 254 -5.45 -11.45 -2.14
C VAL A 254 -6.94 -11.71 -2.00
N VAL A 255 -7.73 -10.66 -2.18
CA VAL A 255 -9.18 -10.70 -2.34
C VAL A 255 -9.47 -10.29 -3.78
N PRO A 256 -9.63 -11.26 -4.69
CA PRO A 256 -9.85 -10.97 -6.09
C PRO A 256 -11.15 -10.23 -6.32
N ALA A 257 -11.16 -9.29 -7.27
CA ALA A 257 -12.31 -8.52 -7.68
C ALA A 257 -13.09 -7.87 -6.51
N ALA A 258 -12.35 -7.38 -5.51
CA ALA A 258 -12.91 -6.92 -4.25
C ALA A 258 -13.77 -5.66 -4.37
N ILE A 259 -13.44 -4.75 -5.30
CA ILE A 259 -14.15 -3.48 -5.44
C ILE A 259 -14.11 -2.95 -6.88
N GLY A 260 -15.18 -2.31 -7.32
CA GLY A 260 -15.18 -1.52 -8.55
C GLY A 260 -14.65 -0.11 -8.30
N VAL A 261 -13.80 0.41 -9.17
CA VAL A 261 -13.28 1.78 -9.08
C VAL A 261 -13.48 2.50 -10.41
N PHE A 262 -14.03 3.71 -10.36
CA PHE A 262 -14.12 4.56 -11.54
C PHE A 262 -12.72 5.04 -11.94
N ALA A 263 -12.35 4.78 -13.18
CA ALA A 263 -11.05 5.15 -13.72
C ALA A 263 -11.11 5.31 -15.25
N PRO A 264 -10.23 6.14 -15.85
CA PRO A 264 -10.17 6.38 -17.30
C PRO A 264 -10.03 5.11 -18.16
#